data_AF-A0A8S8YP57-F1
#
_entry.id   AF-A0A8S8YP57-F1
#
_cell.length_a   1.000
_cell.length_b   1.000
_cell.length_c   1.000
_cell.angle_alpha   90.00
_cell.angle_beta   90.00
_cell.angle_gamma   90.00
#
_symmetry.space_group_name_H-M   'P 1'
#
loop_
_entity.id
_entity.type
_entity.pdbx_description
1 polymer ?
#
loop_
_entity_poly.entity_id
_entity_poly.type
_entity_poly.pdbx_seq_one_letter_code
_entity_poly.pdbx_strand_id
1 'polypeptide(L)'
;MNGHAANLVAQELGIPSVYEVRGLWEITRASRQPNWYGSEQYKFVENMEAKAAKDATAVICITQALADEMIRRGVDQKRLPLCITAFT
;
A
#
# COMPACT_ATOMS: atom_id res chain seq x y z
N MET A 1 -0.88 8.28 8.37
CA MET A 1 -1.09 8.23 6.90
C MET A 1 -2.58 8.25 6.62
N ASN A 2 -3.05 9.01 5.62
CA ASN A 2 -4.48 9.34 5.44
C ASN A 2 -5.36 8.11 5.16
N GLY A 3 -4.82 7.06 4.52
CA GLY A 3 -5.56 5.83 4.22
C GLY A 3 -6.12 5.11 5.45
N HIS A 4 -5.43 5.15 6.58
CA HIS A 4 -5.89 4.53 7.83
C HIS A 4 -7.16 5.17 8.37
N ALA A 5 -7.23 6.51 8.35
CA ALA A 5 -8.39 7.23 8.83
C ALA A 5 -9.62 6.93 7.97
N ALA A 6 -9.45 6.87 6.64
CA ALA A 6 -10.53 6.52 5.72
C ALA A 6 -11.04 5.09 5.94
N ASN A 7 -10.15 4.11 6.13
CA ASN A 7 -10.53 2.73 6.41
C ASN A 7 -11.25 2.58 7.75
N LEU A 8 -10.79 3.29 8.78
CA LEU A 8 -11.43 3.26 10.09
C LEU A 8 -12.87 3.77 10.02
N VAL A 9 -13.08 4.93 9.39
CA VAL A 9 -14.42 5.51 9.22
C VAL A 9 -15.30 4.61 8.35
N ALA A 10 -14.74 4.03 7.27
CA ALA A 10 -15.48 3.12 6.42
C ALA A 10 -15.92 1.85 7.18
N GLN A 11 -15.05 1.32 8.04
CA GLN A 11 -15.35 0.20 8.92
C GLN A 11 -16.44 0.54 9.95
N GLU A 12 -16.36 1.71 10.58
CA GLU A 12 -17.38 2.18 11.54
C GLU A 12 -18.75 2.39 10.88
N LEU A 13 -18.76 2.87 9.63
CA LEU A 13 -19.99 3.12 8.86
C LEU A 13 -20.48 1.90 8.07
N GLY A 14 -19.73 0.79 8.07
CA GLY A 14 -20.07 -0.42 7.31
C GLY A 14 -20.07 -0.24 5.79
N ILE A 15 -19.32 0.74 5.26
CA ILE A 15 -19.20 1.02 3.83
C ILE A 15 -17.87 0.48 3.27
N PRO A 16 -17.81 0.07 1.99
CA PRO A 16 -16.56 -0.40 1.41
C PRO A 16 -15.55 0.75 1.23
N SER A 17 -14.27 0.47 1.51
CA SER A 17 -13.17 1.39 1.23
C SER A 17 -12.23 0.86 0.15
N VAL A 18 -11.74 1.77 -0.69
CA VAL A 18 -10.75 1.46 -1.72
C VAL A 18 -9.46 2.24 -1.44
N TYR A 19 -8.33 1.54 -1.39
CA TYR A 19 -7.02 2.13 -1.19
C TYR A 19 -6.20 2.08 -2.48
N GLU A 20 -5.81 3.23 -3.01
CA GLU A 20 -5.01 3.32 -4.24
C GLU A 20 -3.52 3.55 -3.92
N VAL A 21 -2.66 2.61 -4.34
CA VAL A 21 -1.21 2.71 -4.22
C VAL A 21 -0.65 3.33 -5.50
N ARG A 22 -0.25 4.61 -5.40
CA ARG A 22 0.36 5.37 -6.51
C ARG A 22 1.88 5.37 -6.52
N GLY A 23 2.50 4.97 -5.42
CA GLY A 23 3.94 4.99 -5.25
C GLY A 23 4.32 4.76 -3.80
N LEU A 24 5.59 4.43 -3.58
CA LEU A 24 6.12 4.07 -2.26
C LEU A 24 7.19 5.08 -1.89
N TRP A 25 6.82 6.01 -1.02
CA TRP A 25 7.66 7.15 -0.67
C TRP A 25 8.99 6.71 -0.04
N GLU A 26 8.95 5.64 0.75
CA GLU A 26 10.12 5.03 1.36
C GLU A 26 11.13 4.54 0.31
N ILE A 27 10.67 3.99 -0.82
CA ILE A 27 11.54 3.55 -1.90
C ILE A 27 12.15 4.76 -2.62
N THR A 28 11.33 5.79 -2.90
CA THR A 28 11.82 7.02 -3.53
C THR A 28 12.87 7.72 -2.66
N ARG A 29 12.67 7.75 -1.35
CA ARG A 29 13.65 8.33 -0.41
C ARG A 29 14.92 7.50 -0.34
N ALA A 30 14.80 6.18 -0.22
CA ALA A 30 15.96 5.27 -0.19
C ALA A 30 16.82 5.40 -1.46
N SER A 31 16.21 5.62 -2.63
CA SER A 31 16.94 5.86 -3.89
C SER A 31 17.83 7.11 -3.84
N ARG A 32 17.44 8.14 -3.09
CA ARG A 32 18.20 9.40 -2.92
C ARG A 32 19.12 9.40 -1.71
N GLN A 33 18.84 8.53 -0.74
CA GLN A 33 19.56 8.40 0.53
C GLN A 33 19.72 6.91 0.85
N PRO A 34 20.72 6.23 0.25
CA PRO A 34 20.88 4.77 0.38
C PRO A 34 20.98 4.29 1.83
N ASN A 35 21.62 5.09 2.68
CA ASN A 35 21.81 4.83 4.12
C ASN A 35 20.47 4.73 4.89
N TRP A 36 19.39 5.23 4.30
CA TRP A 36 18.05 5.20 4.89
C TRP A 36 17.35 3.86 4.65
N TYR A 37 17.75 3.10 3.63
CA TYR A 37 17.21 1.77 3.36
C TYR A 37 17.47 0.83 4.54
N GLY A 38 16.43 0.13 5.00
CA GLY A 38 16.53 -0.80 6.13
C GLY A 38 16.59 -0.15 7.52
N SER A 39 16.59 1.19 7.61
CA SER A 39 16.45 1.91 8.88
C SER A 39 15.11 1.61 9.57
N GLU A 40 15.02 1.88 10.87
CA GLU A 40 13.77 1.72 11.61
C GLU A 40 12.65 2.60 11.02
N GLN A 41 13.00 3.80 10.57
CA GLN A 41 12.05 4.72 9.93
C GLN A 41 11.57 4.19 8.58
N TYR A 42 12.45 3.53 7.79
CA TYR A 42 12.06 2.86 6.57
C TYR A 42 11.01 1.77 6.85
N LYS A 43 11.33 0.87 7.79
CA LYS A 43 10.43 -0.23 8.18
C LYS A 43 9.11 0.28 8.74
N PHE A 44 9.15 1.37 9.49
CA PHE A 44 7.94 2.00 10.04
C PHE A 44 7.01 2.50 8.92
N VAL A 45 7.55 3.20 7.92
CA VAL A 45 6.76 3.68 6.78
C VAL A 45 6.24 2.51 5.95
N GLU A 46 7.09 1.53 5.63
CA GLU A 46 6.71 0.31 4.91
C GLU A 46 5.53 -0.41 5.59
N ASN A 47 5.61 -0.59 6.92
CA ASN A 47 4.55 -1.22 7.71
C ASN A 47 3.27 -0.40 7.76
N MET A 48 3.37 0.93 7.86
CA MET A 48 2.19 1.80 7.81
C MET A 48 1.48 1.72 6.47
N GLU A 49 2.22 1.69 5.36
CA GLU A 49 1.67 1.56 4.01
C GLU A 49 0.95 0.20 3.86
N ALA A 50 1.65 -0.87 4.23
CA ALA A 50 1.10 -2.22 4.19
C ALA A 50 -0.17 -2.35 5.02
N LYS A 51 -0.19 -1.76 6.23
CA LYS A 51 -1.36 -1.81 7.09
C LYS A 51 -2.55 -1.06 6.49
N ALA A 52 -2.35 0.09 5.84
CA ALA A 52 -3.44 0.83 5.21
C ALA A 52 -4.08 0.02 4.08
N ALA A 53 -3.27 -0.67 3.28
CA ALA A 53 -3.79 -1.54 2.24
C ALA A 53 -4.48 -2.80 2.79
N LYS A 54 -3.95 -3.39 3.86
CA LYS A 54 -4.58 -4.55 4.53
C LYS A 54 -5.93 -4.22 5.15
N ASP A 55 -6.10 -3.00 5.64
CA ASP A 55 -7.34 -2.59 6.30
C ASP A 55 -8.42 -2.16 5.28
N ALA A 56 -8.08 -2.00 4.00
CA ALA A 56 -9.02 -1.62 2.96
C ALA A 56 -9.87 -2.81 2.46
N THR A 57 -11.07 -2.52 1.95
CA THR A 57 -11.93 -3.54 1.30
C THR A 57 -11.33 -3.98 -0.04
N ALA A 58 -10.83 -3.02 -0.82
CA ALA A 58 -10.11 -3.27 -2.07
C ALA A 58 -8.89 -2.37 -2.18
N VAL A 59 -7.89 -2.85 -2.91
CA VAL A 59 -6.63 -2.16 -3.18
C VAL A 59 -6.42 -2.07 -4.68
N ILE A 60 -6.11 -0.87 -5.16
CA ILE A 60 -5.79 -0.62 -6.56
C ILE A 60 -4.32 -0.24 -6.65
N CYS A 61 -3.57 -0.90 -7.52
CA CYS A 61 -2.18 -0.54 -7.80
C CYS A 61 -2.06 -0.03 -9.23
N ILE A 62 -1.29 1.05 -9.42
CA ILE A 62 -1.14 1.61 -10.77
C ILE A 62 -0.23 0.75 -11.65
N THR A 63 0.71 -0.02 -11.08
CA THR A 63 1.60 -0.95 -11.79
C THR A 63 1.58 -2.34 -11.16
N GLN A 64 1.95 -3.37 -11.95
CA GLN A 64 2.13 -4.74 -11.45
C GLN A 64 3.21 -4.81 -10.35
N ALA A 65 4.32 -4.08 -10.51
CA ALA A 65 5.39 -4.03 -9.52
C ALA A 65 4.91 -3.53 -8.14
N LEU A 66 3.98 -2.56 -8.11
CA LEU A 66 3.37 -2.12 -6.86
C LEU A 66 2.46 -3.20 -6.27
N ALA A 67 1.67 -3.89 -7.10
CA ALA A 67 0.84 -4.99 -6.62
C ALA A 67 1.66 -6.14 -6.03
N ASP A 68 2.72 -6.55 -6.71
CA ASP A 68 3.64 -7.59 -6.24
C ASP A 68 4.28 -7.18 -4.90
N GLU A 69 4.65 -5.92 -4.77
CA GLU A 69 5.20 -5.36 -3.53
C GLU A 69 4.16 -5.34 -2.40
N MET A 70 2.90 -5.02 -2.68
CA MET A 70 1.82 -5.10 -1.69
C MET A 70 1.53 -6.54 -1.25
N ILE A 71 1.58 -7.50 -2.18
CA ILE A 71 1.47 -8.94 -1.89
C ILE A 71 2.65 -9.39 -1.01
N ARG A 72 3.88 -8.98 -1.35
CA ARG A 72 5.08 -9.26 -0.54
C ARG A 72 4.95 -8.74 0.89
N ARG A 73 4.29 -7.58 1.06
CA ARG A 73 3.99 -6.97 2.37
C ARG A 73 2.79 -7.61 3.09
N GLY A 74 2.14 -8.60 2.48
CA GLY A 74 1.09 -9.42 3.06
C GLY A 74 -0.33 -8.92 2.82
N VAL A 75 -0.57 -8.09 1.80
CA VAL A 75 -1.93 -7.78 1.33
C VAL A 75 -2.47 -9.01 0.59
N ASP A 76 -3.70 -9.43 0.91
CA ASP A 76 -4.35 -10.56 0.24
C ASP A 76 -4.56 -10.23 -1.25
N GLN A 77 -4.06 -11.11 -2.13
CA GLN A 77 -4.21 -10.99 -3.58
C GLN A 77 -5.69 -10.86 -4.00
N LYS A 78 -6.63 -11.47 -3.28
CA LYS A 78 -8.06 -11.36 -3.56
C LYS A 78 -8.59 -9.93 -3.38
N ARG A 79 -7.89 -9.10 -2.61
CA ARG A 79 -8.22 -7.68 -2.39
C ARG A 79 -7.51 -6.75 -3.37
N LEU A 80 -6.71 -7.27 -4.30
CA LEU A 80 -6.06 -6.52 -5.38
C LEU A 80 -6.77 -6.76 -6.72
N PRO A 81 -8.03 -6.32 -6.89
CA PRO A 81 -8.80 -6.65 -8.08
C PRO A 81 -8.29 -5.97 -9.36
N LEU A 82 -7.44 -4.94 -9.25
CA LEU A 82 -7.07 -4.14 -10.42
C LEU A 82 -5.63 -3.60 -10.35
N CYS A 83 -4.83 -4.00 -11.34
CA CYS A 83 -3.63 -3.30 -11.76
C CYS A 83 -3.95 -2.53 -13.04
N ILE A 84 -3.79 -1.20 -13.04
CA ILE A 84 -4.12 -0.37 -14.22
C ILE A 84 -3.20 -0.67 -15.40
N THR A 85 -1.95 -1.07 -15.11
CA THR A 85 -0.94 -1.42 -16.13
C THR A 85 -0.72 -2.93 -16.20
N ALA A 86 -1.80 -3.71 -16.23
CA ALA A 86 -1.71 -5.13 -16.59
C ALA A 86 -1.60 -5.24 -18.11
N PHE A 87 -0.38 -5.21 -18.66
CA PHE A 87 -0.16 -5.72 -20.02
C PHE A 87 -0.23 -7.25 -19.93
N THR A 88 -1.35 -7.80 -20.42
CA THR A 88 -1.57 -9.24 -20.61
C THR A 88 -0.64 -9.83 -21.66
#